data_AF-A8S408-F1
#
_entry.id   AF-A8S408-F1
#
_cell.length_a   1.000
_cell.length_b   1.000
_cell.length_c   1.000
_cell.angle_alpha   90.00
_cell.angle_beta   90.00
_cell.angle_gamma   90.00
#
_symmetry.space_group_name_H-M   'P 1'
#
loop_
_entity.id
_entity.type
_entity.pdbx_description
1 polymer ?
#
loop_
_entity_poly.entity_id
_entity_poly.type
_entity_poly.pdbx_seq_one_letter_code
_entity_poly.pdbx_strand_id
1 'polypeptide(L)'
;MMKLFKIVYNSFLWAMTIAILCFKNEWLQMRVNTGYIFGGLLILSTMVVLFVFRKQEVVFNSLFTAGNLIICSVIGLLMYGGERMKVVPAALVREGIHQTRIPFSKINLILCIITAAGILIIGLNDILKIIQADR
;
A
#
# COMPACT_ATOMS: atom_id res chain seq x y z
N MET A 1 -15.52 4.64 10.84
CA MET A 1 -14.35 5.34 10.25
C MET A 1 -13.12 4.43 10.16
N MET A 2 -12.68 3.81 11.27
CA MET A 2 -11.49 2.95 11.30
C MET A 2 -11.54 1.72 10.36
N LYS A 3 -12.72 1.15 10.12
CA LYS A 3 -12.90 0.05 9.15
C LYS A 3 -12.48 0.47 7.73
N LEU A 4 -12.90 1.65 7.28
CA LEU A 4 -12.54 2.19 5.97
C LEU A 4 -11.03 2.42 5.88
N PHE A 5 -10.42 2.98 6.92
CA PHE A 5 -8.97 3.20 6.98
C PHE A 5 -8.18 1.90 6.84
N LYS A 6 -8.56 0.85 7.59
CA LYS A 6 -7.94 -0.49 7.50
C LYS A 6 -8.04 -1.08 6.09
N ILE A 7 -9.18 -0.92 5.44
CA ILE A 7 -9.42 -1.42 4.07
C ILE A 7 -8.56 -0.65 3.07
N VAL A 8 -8.57 0.69 3.13
CA VAL A 8 -7.78 1.55 2.24
C VAL A 8 -6.29 1.29 2.42
N TYR A 9 -5.82 1.11 3.66
CA TYR A 9 -4.41 0.83 3.95
C TYR A 9 -3.96 -0.54 3.41
N ASN A 10 -4.73 -1.60 3.64
CA ASN A 10 -4.40 -2.91 3.08
C ASN A 10 -4.50 -2.91 1.55
N SER A 11 -5.47 -2.19 0.99
CA SER A 11 -5.60 -1.95 -0.44
C SER A 11 -4.39 -1.21 -1.01
N PHE A 12 -3.87 -0.21 -0.30
CA PHE A 12 -2.67 0.52 -0.66
C PHE A 12 -1.44 -0.38 -0.76
N LEU A 13 -1.22 -1.26 0.23
CA LEU A 13 -0.10 -2.21 0.19
C LEU A 13 -0.14 -3.12 -1.03
N TRP A 14 -1.32 -3.68 -1.32
CA TRP A 14 -1.52 -4.56 -2.47
C TRP A 14 -1.46 -3.81 -3.80
N ALA A 15 -2.11 -2.65 -3.91
CA ALA A 15 -2.06 -1.82 -5.11
C ALA A 15 -0.63 -1.39 -5.43
N MET A 16 0.16 -1.00 -4.42
CA MET A 16 1.56 -0.65 -4.59
C MET A 16 2.37 -1.86 -5.09
N THR A 17 2.16 -3.03 -4.50
CA THR A 17 2.87 -4.27 -4.90
C THR A 17 2.55 -4.67 -6.34
N ILE A 18 1.27 -4.66 -6.72
CA ILE A 18 0.83 -4.99 -8.08
C ILE A 18 1.37 -3.96 -9.07
N ALA A 19 1.36 -2.67 -8.71
CA ALA A 19 1.88 -1.63 -9.59
C ALA A 19 3.40 -1.76 -9.80
N ILE A 20 4.15 -2.17 -8.77
CA ILE A 20 5.58 -2.52 -8.88
C ILE A 20 5.78 -3.72 -9.82
N LEU A 21 4.93 -4.75 -9.73
CA LEU A 21 4.96 -5.89 -10.66
C LEU A 21 4.69 -5.45 -12.10
N CYS A 22 3.71 -4.57 -12.30
CA CYS A 22 3.40 -3.97 -13.61
C CYS A 22 4.57 -3.15 -14.16
N PHE A 23 5.30 -2.44 -13.31
CA PHE A 23 6.49 -1.67 -13.70
C PHE A 23 7.62 -2.56 -14.25
N LYS A 24 7.61 -3.87 -13.94
CA LYS A 24 8.66 -4.80 -14.43
C LYS A 24 8.45 -5.13 -15.89
N ASN A 25 7.22 -4.98 -16.38
CA ASN A 25 6.89 -5.20 -17.77
C ASN A 25 7.23 -3.94 -18.57
N GLU A 26 8.38 -3.95 -19.24
CA GLU A 26 8.87 -2.84 -20.06
C GLU A 26 7.87 -2.42 -21.14
N TRP A 27 7.16 -3.38 -21.75
CA TRP A 27 6.15 -3.08 -22.76
C TRP A 27 4.99 -2.27 -22.18
N LEU A 28 4.58 -2.60 -20.95
CA LEU A 28 3.52 -1.89 -20.24
C LEU A 28 4.01 -0.51 -19.78
N GLN A 29 5.22 -0.44 -19.25
CA GLN A 29 5.85 0.81 -18.79
C GLN A 29 5.99 1.83 -19.93
N MET A 30 6.34 1.39 -21.14
CA MET A 30 6.48 2.27 -22.30
C MET A 30 5.15 2.76 -22.89
N ARG A 31 4.02 2.09 -22.58
CA ARG A 31 2.72 2.37 -23.21
C ARG A 31 1.71 3.00 -22.25
N VAL A 32 1.80 2.71 -20.97
CA VAL A 32 0.83 3.12 -19.96
C VAL A 32 1.56 3.70 -18.76
N ASN A 33 1.10 4.87 -18.30
CA ASN A 33 1.62 5.48 -17.09
C ASN A 33 1.32 4.56 -15.88
N THR A 34 2.38 3.99 -15.30
CA THR A 34 2.29 3.03 -14.19
C THR A 34 1.73 3.65 -12.92
N GLY A 35 1.82 4.98 -12.78
CA GLY A 35 1.19 5.73 -11.70
C GLY A 35 -0.33 5.77 -11.78
N TYR A 36 -0.92 5.77 -13.00
CA TYR A 36 -2.36 5.61 -13.16
C TYR A 36 -2.82 4.19 -12.86
N ILE A 37 -1.99 3.19 -13.17
CA ILE A 37 -2.27 1.79 -12.79
C ILE A 37 -2.34 1.67 -11.27
N PHE A 38 -1.41 2.29 -10.55
CA PHE A 38 -1.44 2.35 -9.09
C PHE A 38 -2.71 3.01 -8.55
N GLY A 39 -3.06 4.21 -9.03
CA GLY A 39 -4.26 4.92 -8.60
C GLY A 39 -5.55 4.16 -8.91
N GLY A 40 -5.65 3.58 -10.11
CA GLY A 40 -6.79 2.77 -10.53
C GLY A 40 -6.93 1.50 -9.70
N LEU A 41 -5.84 0.78 -9.46
CA LEU A 41 -5.82 -0.41 -8.60
C LEU A 41 -6.22 -0.08 -7.17
N LEU A 42 -5.77 1.04 -6.62
CA LEU A 42 -6.13 1.46 -5.26
C LEU A 42 -7.64 1.65 -5.11
N ILE A 43 -8.27 2.34 -6.07
CA ILE A 43 -9.72 2.57 -6.04
C ILE A 43 -10.45 1.24 -6.23
N LEU A 44 -10.05 0.46 -7.24
CA LEU A 44 -10.69 -0.81 -7.57
C LEU A 44 -10.60 -1.81 -6.40
N SER A 45 -9.41 -2.01 -5.83
CA SER A 45 -9.21 -2.95 -4.72
C SER A 45 -9.98 -2.49 -3.48
N THR A 46 -10.01 -1.19 -3.21
CA THR A 46 -10.80 -0.63 -2.10
C THR A 46 -12.28 -0.90 -2.29
N MET A 47 -12.82 -0.68 -3.49
CA MET A 47 -14.23 -0.96 -3.81
C MET A 47 -14.58 -2.44 -3.69
N VAL A 48 -13.73 -3.32 -4.24
CA VAL A 48 -13.92 -4.77 -4.15
C VAL A 48 -13.91 -5.24 -2.71
N VAL A 49 -12.94 -4.82 -1.91
CA VAL A 49 -12.83 -5.20 -0.50
C VAL A 49 -14.00 -4.64 0.32
N LEU A 50 -14.44 -3.41 0.06
CA LEU A 50 -15.64 -2.85 0.68
C LEU A 50 -16.90 -3.65 0.35
N PHE A 51 -17.04 -4.10 -0.90
CA PHE A 51 -18.18 -4.89 -1.33
C PHE A 51 -18.17 -6.29 -0.69
N VAL A 52 -17.04 -7.00 -0.75
CA VAL A 52 -16.89 -8.36 -0.23
C VAL A 52 -17.03 -8.39 1.30
N PHE A 53 -16.36 -7.47 2.00
CA PHE A 53 -16.33 -7.44 3.47
C PHE A 53 -17.31 -6.46 4.09
N ARG A 54 -18.37 -6.10 3.36
CA ARG A 54 -19.38 -5.13 3.81
C ARG A 54 -19.95 -5.48 5.18
N LYS A 55 -20.20 -6.77 5.44
CA LYS A 55 -20.80 -7.29 6.68
C LYS A 55 -19.81 -7.75 7.76
N GLN A 56 -18.51 -7.85 7.46
CA GLN A 56 -17.52 -8.35 8.42
C GLN A 56 -16.64 -7.21 8.95
N GLU A 57 -16.58 -7.04 10.28
CA GLU A 57 -15.79 -5.99 10.92
C GLU A 57 -14.42 -6.46 11.43
N VAL A 58 -14.23 -7.77 11.59
CA VAL A 58 -13.13 -8.36 12.38
C VAL A 58 -11.92 -8.78 11.54
N VAL A 59 -12.03 -8.80 10.21
CA VAL A 59 -11.02 -9.45 9.34
C VAL A 59 -9.67 -8.71 9.31
N PHE A 60 -9.66 -7.40 9.47
CA PHE A 60 -8.44 -6.59 9.37
C PHE A 60 -7.85 -6.27 10.76
N ASN A 61 -7.35 -7.29 11.46
CA ASN A 61 -6.57 -7.09 12.68
C ASN A 61 -5.16 -6.56 12.36
N SER A 62 -4.49 -5.95 13.33
CA SER A 62 -3.11 -5.49 13.24
C SER A 62 -2.17 -6.60 12.77
N LEU A 63 -2.37 -7.82 13.28
CA LEU A 63 -1.58 -9.00 12.93
C LEU A 63 -1.73 -9.39 11.44
N PHE A 64 -2.95 -9.30 10.90
CA PHE A 64 -3.22 -9.53 9.47
C PHE A 64 -2.57 -8.44 8.59
N THR A 65 -2.63 -7.19 9.04
CA THR A 65 -2.05 -6.05 8.32
C THR A 65 -0.52 -6.12 8.34
N ALA A 66 0.08 -6.52 9.46
CA ALA A 66 1.52 -6.77 9.57
C ALA A 66 1.95 -7.93 8.65
N GLY A 67 1.18 -9.01 8.61
CA GLY A 67 1.40 -10.11 7.66
C GLY A 67 1.37 -9.63 6.21
N ASN A 68 0.38 -8.84 5.82
CA ASN A 68 0.31 -8.26 4.47
C ASN A 68 1.49 -7.35 4.14
N LEU A 69 1.94 -6.52 5.09
CA LEU A 69 3.12 -5.69 4.90
C LEU A 69 4.35 -6.56 4.62
N ILE A 70 4.60 -7.58 5.44
CA ILE A 70 5.74 -8.49 5.28
C ILE A 70 5.68 -9.18 3.92
N ILE A 71 4.52 -9.73 3.55
CA ILE A 71 4.32 -10.41 2.26
C ILE A 71 4.57 -9.45 1.09
N CYS A 72 4.00 -8.25 1.12
CA CYS A 72 4.19 -7.22 0.09
C CYS A 72 5.66 -6.80 -0.03
N SER A 73 6.35 -6.60 1.10
CA SER A 73 7.77 -6.27 1.13
C SER A 73 8.64 -7.41 0.58
N VAL A 74 8.36 -8.66 0.94
CA VAL A 74 9.08 -9.84 0.44
C VAL A 74 8.88 -9.99 -1.07
N ILE A 75 7.65 -9.85 -1.57
CA ILE A 75 7.35 -9.90 -3.01
C ILE A 75 8.16 -8.83 -3.76
N GLY A 76 8.15 -7.58 -3.26
CA GLY A 76 8.91 -6.49 -3.86
C GLY A 76 10.43 -6.76 -3.88
N LEU A 77 10.97 -7.27 -2.77
CA LEU A 77 12.40 -7.60 -2.65
C LEU A 77 12.79 -8.73 -3.60
N LEU A 78 12.01 -9.80 -3.70
CA LEU A 78 12.27 -10.93 -4.59
C LEU A 78 12.22 -10.52 -6.07
N MET A 79 11.36 -9.57 -6.43
CA MET A 79 11.15 -9.19 -7.83
C MET A 79 12.18 -8.20 -8.37
N TYR A 80 12.66 -7.28 -7.54
CA TYR A 80 13.52 -6.17 -7.96
C TYR A 80 14.89 -6.13 -7.27
N GLY A 81 15.06 -6.83 -6.16
CA GLY A 81 16.24 -6.73 -5.32
C GLY A 81 16.28 -5.44 -4.48
N GLY A 82 17.18 -5.40 -3.50
CA GLY A 82 17.26 -4.32 -2.51
C GLY A 82 17.64 -2.94 -3.09
N GLU A 83 18.41 -2.89 -4.17
CA GLU A 83 18.84 -1.62 -4.77
C GLU A 83 17.72 -0.95 -5.56
N ARG A 84 17.01 -1.70 -6.41
CA ARG A 84 15.93 -1.16 -7.24
C ARG A 84 14.67 -0.86 -6.44
N MET A 85 14.45 -1.56 -5.33
CA MET A 85 13.31 -1.29 -4.44
C MET A 85 13.37 0.10 -3.78
N LYS A 86 14.54 0.74 -3.74
CA LYS A 86 14.69 2.13 -3.31
C LYS A 86 14.25 3.14 -4.36
N VAL A 87 14.11 2.77 -5.63
CA VAL A 87 13.87 3.74 -6.72
C VAL A 87 12.52 3.51 -7.38
N VAL A 88 12.12 2.25 -7.56
CA VAL A 88 10.91 1.87 -8.30
C VAL A 88 9.62 2.41 -7.67
N PRO A 89 9.38 2.31 -6.34
CA PRO A 89 8.19 2.90 -5.73
C PRO A 89 8.10 4.41 -5.93
N ALA A 90 9.22 5.12 -5.78
CA ALA A 90 9.27 6.57 -5.96
C ALA A 90 9.10 6.97 -7.44
N ALA A 91 9.66 6.21 -8.38
CA ALA A 91 9.48 6.45 -9.81
C ALA A 91 8.02 6.30 -10.22
N LEU A 92 7.36 5.26 -9.73
CA LEU A 92 5.95 5.00 -10.01
C LEU A 92 5.04 6.14 -9.51
N VAL A 93 5.26 6.61 -8.28
CA VAL A 93 4.50 7.75 -7.74
C VAL A 93 4.81 9.02 -8.52
N ARG A 94 6.08 9.26 -8.88
CA ARG A 94 6.53 10.42 -9.64
C ARG A 94 5.90 10.49 -11.03
N GLU A 95 5.81 9.35 -11.73
CA GLU A 95 5.12 9.23 -13.01
C GLU A 95 3.62 9.53 -12.86
N GLY A 96 2.98 9.03 -11.79
CA GLY A 96 1.55 9.28 -11.54
C GLY A 96 1.22 10.76 -11.32
N ILE A 97 2.03 11.47 -10.55
CA ILE A 97 1.83 12.90 -10.25
C ILE A 97 2.33 13.84 -11.36
N HIS A 98 2.90 13.30 -12.45
CA HIS A 98 3.46 14.07 -13.58
C HIS A 98 4.49 15.13 -13.15
N GLN A 99 5.18 14.92 -12.03
CA GLN A 99 6.03 15.94 -11.42
C GLN A 99 7.50 15.49 -11.42
N THR A 100 8.22 15.86 -12.47
CA THR A 100 9.61 15.45 -12.69
C THR A 100 10.62 16.19 -11.79
N ARG A 101 10.23 17.22 -11.04
CA ARG A 101 11.19 18.00 -10.23
C ARG A 101 11.41 17.46 -8.82
N ILE A 102 10.58 16.53 -8.36
CA ILE A 102 10.68 16.03 -6.99
C ILE A 102 11.78 14.94 -6.91
N PRO A 103 12.76 15.08 -5.99
CA PRO A 103 13.79 14.06 -5.82
C PRO A 103 13.18 12.78 -5.22
N PHE A 104 13.65 11.62 -5.70
CA PHE A 104 13.17 10.30 -5.27
C PHE A 104 13.24 10.10 -3.74
N SER A 105 14.25 10.66 -3.08
CA SER A 105 14.41 10.58 -1.62
C SER A 105 13.23 11.18 -0.86
N LYS A 106 12.63 12.28 -1.35
CA LYS A 106 11.47 12.92 -0.69
C LYS A 106 10.21 12.06 -0.85
N ILE A 107 10.02 11.47 -2.03
CA ILE A 107 8.86 10.59 -2.31
C ILE A 107 8.96 9.33 -1.45
N ASN A 108 10.12 8.69 -1.40
CA ASN A 108 10.33 7.53 -0.54
C ASN A 108 10.11 7.83 0.94
N LEU A 109 10.59 8.99 1.42
CA LEU A 109 10.38 9.39 2.80
C LEU A 109 8.88 9.52 3.11
N ILE A 110 8.10 10.13 2.21
CA ILE A 110 6.64 10.23 2.35
C ILE A 110 6.00 8.84 2.33
N LEU A 111 6.39 7.97 1.39
CA LEU A 111 5.89 6.59 1.33
C LEU A 111 6.18 5.83 2.62
N CYS A 112 7.41 5.92 3.14
CA CYS A 112 7.81 5.32 4.41
C CYS A 112 6.94 5.82 5.57
N ILE A 113 6.72 7.15 5.65
CA ILE A 113 5.86 7.75 6.68
C ILE A 113 4.44 7.20 6.57
N ILE A 114 3.86 7.14 5.37
CA ILE A 114 2.50 6.61 5.15
C ILE A 114 2.41 5.14 5.58
N THR A 115 3.38 4.31 5.18
CA THR A 115 3.41 2.90 5.60
C THR A 115 3.56 2.74 7.12
N ALA A 116 4.48 3.47 7.75
CA ALA A 116 4.73 3.37 9.18
C ALA A 116 3.55 3.90 10.00
N ALA A 117 3.02 5.08 9.65
CA ALA A 117 1.88 5.68 10.31
C ALA A 117 0.63 4.79 10.21
N GLY A 118 0.38 4.18 9.05
CA GLY A 118 -0.78 3.32 8.87
C GLY A 118 -0.78 2.10 9.78
N ILE A 119 0.37 1.42 9.96
CA ILE A 119 0.49 0.30 10.90
C ILE A 119 0.34 0.76 12.35
N LEU A 120 0.97 1.88 12.72
CA LEU A 120 0.88 2.42 14.08
C LEU A 120 -0.57 2.75 14.46
N ILE A 121 -1.31 3.41 13.57
CA ILE A 121 -2.72 3.77 13.79
C ILE A 121 -3.58 2.50 13.96
N ILE A 122 -3.37 1.49 13.12
CA ILE A 122 -4.12 0.23 13.19
C ILE A 122 -3.79 -0.53 14.49
N GLY A 123 -2.51 -0.61 14.86
CA GLY A 123 -2.04 -1.25 16.09
C GLY A 123 -2.59 -0.57 17.34
N LEU A 124 -2.50 0.76 17.43
CA LEU A 124 -3.07 1.54 18.53
C LEU A 124 -4.58 1.32 18.67
N ASN A 125 -5.31 1.32 17.56
CA ASN A 125 -6.75 1.07 17.58
C ASN A 125 -7.10 -0.33 18.08
N ASP A 126 -6.32 -1.34 17.73
CA ASP A 126 -6.59 -2.71 18.18
C ASP A 126 -6.25 -2.90 19.66
N ILE A 127 -5.19 -2.27 20.16
CA ILE A 127 -4.88 -2.21 21.60
C ILE A 127 -6.00 -1.52 22.38
N LEU A 128 -6.47 -0.35 21.90
CA LEU A 128 -7.56 0.38 22.54
C LEU A 128 -8.84 -0.45 22.63
N LYS A 129 -9.16 -1.21 21.57
CA LYS A 129 -10.32 -2.12 21.57
C LYS A 129 -10.19 -3.24 22.60
N ILE A 130 -8.99 -3.80 22.79
CA ILE A 130 -8.74 -4.84 23.81
C ILE A 130 -8.93 -4.25 25.20
N ILE A 131 -8.36 -3.08 25.48
CA ILE A 131 -8.47 -2.40 26.79
C ILE A 131 -9.94 -2.06 27.11
N GLN A 132 -10.74 -1.67 26.12
CA GLN A 132 -12.17 -1.40 26.30
C GLN A 132 -13.01 -2.66 26.51
N ALA A 133 -12.56 -3.83 26.04
CA ALA A 133 -13.28 -5.09 26.23
C ALA A 133 -13.01 -5.72 27.60
N ASP A 134 -11.91 -5.34 28.26
CA ASP A 134 -11.50 -5.79 29.59
C ASP A 134 -12.10 -4.93 30.73
N ARG A 135 -12.83 -3.86 30.40
CA ARG A 135 -13.42 -2.90 31.34
C ARG A 135 -14.95 -2.98 31.32
#